data_AF-A0A016QMV7-F1
#
_entry.id   AF-A0A016QMV7-F1
#
_cell.length_a   1.000
_cell.length_b   1.000
_cell.length_c   1.000
_cell.angle_alpha   90.00
_cell.angle_beta   90.00
_cell.angle_gamma   90.00
#
_symmetry.space_group_name_H-M   'P 1'
#
loop_
_entity.id
_entity.type
_entity.pdbx_description
1 polymer ?
#
loop_
_entity_poly.entity_id
_entity_poly.type
_entity_poly.pdbx_seq_one_letter_code
_entity_poly.pdbx_strand_id
1 'polypeptide(L)' 'MAETYDVALTLHCPLGPVARAACLRVAAASHNALIREQSLGIQDNAGNALLGDLTGPQVFEEADGPGLGIRVN' A
#
# COMPACT_ATOMS: atom_id res chain seq x y z
N MET A 1 12.51 11.83 9.17
CA MET A 1 13.90 12.11 8.72
C MET A 1 13.91 12.88 7.41
N ALA A 2 13.27 12.41 6.33
CA ALA A 2 13.24 13.12 5.05
C ALA A 2 12.68 14.57 5.14
N GLU A 3 11.68 14.80 6.00
CA GLU A 3 11.10 16.11 6.27
C GLU A 3 12.14 17.16 6.73
N THR A 4 13.17 16.75 7.48
CA THR A 4 14.23 17.65 7.98
C THR A 4 15.16 18.16 6.87
N TYR A 5 15.09 17.55 5.69
CA TYR A 5 15.93 17.90 4.55
C TYR A 5 15.12 18.48 3.39
N ASP A 6 13.83 18.78 3.60
CA ASP A 6 12.92 19.29 2.56
C ASP A 6 12.84 18.35 1.33
N VAL A 7 12.88 17.04 1.59
CA VAL A 7 12.82 16.00 0.56
C VAL A 7 11.48 15.27 0.65
N ALA A 8 10.86 15.05 -0.52
CA ALA A 8 9.65 14.25 -0.66
C ALA A 8 9.91 12.77 -0.39
N LEU A 9 8.98 12.12 0.31
CA LEU A 9 8.97 10.68 0.53
C LEU A 9 8.24 9.99 -0.62
N THR A 10 8.93 9.06 -1.29
CA THR A 10 8.33 8.10 -2.20
C THR A 10 8.37 6.71 -1.59
N LEU A 11 7.26 5.99 -1.67
CA LEU A 11 7.13 4.66 -1.07
C LEU A 11 7.10 3.62 -2.18
N HIS A 12 8.17 2.84 -2.25
CA HIS A 12 8.32 1.70 -3.15
C HIS A 12 7.59 0.50 -2.54
N CYS A 13 6.56 0.00 -3.23
CA CYS A 13 5.67 -1.03 -2.69
C CYS A 13 5.23 -2.08 -3.74
N PRO A 14 6.16 -2.84 -4.33
CA PRO A 14 5.82 -3.88 -5.30
C PRO A 14 5.42 -5.21 -4.64
N LEU A 15 5.56 -5.34 -3.32
CA LEU A 15 5.50 -6.61 -2.60
C LEU A 15 4.11 -6.88 -1.99
N GLY A 16 3.13 -7.18 -2.84
CA GLY A 16 1.84 -7.74 -2.41
C GLY A 16 1.00 -6.87 -1.46
N PRO A 17 -0.06 -7.45 -0.86
CA PRO A 17 -1.10 -6.67 -0.20
C PRO A 17 -0.69 -6.20 1.21
N VAL A 18 0.16 -6.95 1.90
CA VAL A 18 0.65 -6.59 3.24
C VAL A 18 1.58 -5.38 3.19
N ALA A 19 2.56 -5.37 2.28
CA ALA A 19 3.42 -4.20 2.09
C ALA A 19 2.57 -2.99 1.68
N ARG A 20 1.56 -3.20 0.81
CA ARG A 20 0.63 -2.13 0.41
C ARG A 20 -0.10 -1.53 1.59
N ALA A 21 -0.65 -2.35 2.48
CA ALA A 21 -1.35 -1.88 3.68
C ALA A 21 -0.45 -1.11 4.65
N ALA A 22 0.80 -1.57 4.81
CA ALA A 22 1.80 -0.89 5.63
C ALA A 22 2.17 0.47 5.03
N CYS A 23 2.52 0.51 3.74
CA CYS A 23 2.85 1.74 3.04
C CYS A 23 1.67 2.74 3.01
N LEU A 24 0.41 2.29 3.04
CA LEU A 24 -0.76 3.19 3.12
C LEU A 24 -0.81 3.93 4.44
N ARG A 25 -0.53 3.23 5.54
CA ARG A 25 -0.48 3.88 6.86
C ARG A 25 0.66 4.85 6.99
N VAL A 26 1.85 4.47 6.50
CA VAL A 26 3.00 5.37 6.51
C VAL A 26 2.73 6.62 5.67
N ALA A 27 2.14 6.47 4.48
CA ALA A 27 1.78 7.61 3.64
C ALA A 27 0.74 8.50 4.31
N ALA A 28 -0.30 7.92 4.92
CA ALA A 28 -1.35 8.68 5.62
C ALA A 28 -0.81 9.45 6.84
N ALA A 29 0.26 8.96 7.47
CA ALA A 29 0.88 9.58 8.64
C ALA A 29 2.04 10.53 8.32
N SER A 30 2.54 10.57 7.08
CA SER A 30 3.73 11.35 6.69
C SER A 30 3.32 12.52 5.81
N HIS A 31 3.59 13.75 6.25
CA HIS A 31 3.14 14.95 5.53
C HIS A 31 3.87 15.14 4.18
N ASN A 32 5.13 14.71 4.11
CA ASN A 32 5.94 14.81 2.90
C ASN A 32 5.80 13.60 1.95
N ALA A 33 4.83 12.69 2.17
CA ALA A 33 4.57 11.58 1.26
C ALA A 33 3.97 12.09 -0.05
N LEU A 34 4.68 11.90 -1.16
CA LEU A 34 4.31 12.48 -2.45
C LEU A 34 3.69 11.45 -3.40
N ILE A 35 4.43 10.38 -3.69
CA ILE A 35 4.02 9.33 -4.64
C ILE A 35 4.18 7.96 -3.98
N ARG A 36 3.22 7.10 -4.28
CA ARG A 36 3.13 5.72 -3.81
C ARG A 36 3.06 4.80 -5.01
N GLU A 37 4.05 3.94 -5.14
CA GLU A 37 4.10 2.97 -6.24
C GLU A 37 3.13 1.82 -5.98
N GLN A 38 2.45 1.36 -7.03
CA GLN A 38 1.65 0.15 -6.98
C GLN A 38 1.62 -0.56 -8.35
N SER A 39 2.05 -1.82 -8.38
CA SER A 39 2.18 -2.61 -9.62
C SER A 39 0.93 -3.43 -9.95
N LEU A 40 -0.27 -2.82 -9.87
CA LEU A 40 -1.52 -3.52 -10.16
C LEU A 40 -1.63 -3.92 -11.63
N GLY A 41 -1.83 -5.21 -11.90
CA GLY A 41 -2.15 -5.71 -13.24
C GLY A 41 -1.02 -5.57 -14.26
N ILE A 42 0.21 -5.30 -13.82
CA ILE A 42 1.39 -5.14 -14.69
C ILE A 42 2.23 -6.43 -14.71
N GLN A 43 2.00 -7.35 -13.77
CA GLN A 43 2.64 -8.66 -13.68
C GLN A 43 1.56 -9.75 -13.59
N ASP A 44 1.64 -10.71 -14.51
CA ASP A 44 0.72 -11.81 -14.82
C ASP A 44 -0.69 -11.43 -15.34
N ASN A 45 -0.99 -11.87 -16.56
CA ASN A 45 -2.28 -11.77 -17.27
C ASN A 45 -3.43 -12.57 -16.60
N ALA A 46 -3.22 -13.13 -15.39
CA ALA A 46 -4.12 -14.05 -14.70
C ALA A 46 -4.91 -13.39 -13.56
N GLY A 47 -5.18 -12.08 -13.67
CA GLY A 47 -5.85 -11.30 -12.63
C GLY A 47 -4.86 -10.76 -11.60
N ASN A 48 -5.33 -9.83 -10.78
CA ASN A 48 -4.55 -9.07 -9.81
C ASN A 48 -4.00 -9.95 -8.67
N ALA A 49 -3.04 -10.82 -8.98
CA ALA A 49 -2.47 -11.82 -8.08
C ALA A 49 -1.94 -11.21 -6.78
N LEU A 50 -1.44 -9.96 -6.86
CA LEU A 50 -0.96 -9.20 -5.71
C LEU A 50 -2.05 -8.87 -4.67
N LEU A 51 -3.34 -8.97 -5.00
CA LEU A 51 -4.44 -8.83 -4.04
C LEU A 51 -5.19 -10.15 -3.80
N GLY A 52 -4.77 -11.25 -4.44
CA GLY A 52 -5.44 -12.56 -4.35
C GLY A 52 -5.39 -13.18 -2.95
N ASP A 53 -4.35 -12.86 -2.18
CA ASP A 53 -4.17 -13.34 -0.80
C ASP A 53 -5.09 -12.63 0.22
N LEU A 54 -5.95 -11.70 -0.23
CA LEU A 54 -6.85 -10.96 0.67
C LEU A 54 -8.29 -11.45 0.62
N THR A 55 -8.91 -11.53 1.80
CA THR A 55 -10.37 -11.61 1.91
C THR A 55 -10.96 -10.21 1.74
N GLY A 56 -11.65 -9.94 0.62
CA GLY A 56 -12.31 -8.65 0.38
C GLY A 56 -11.34 -7.51 0.01
N PRO A 57 -10.73 -7.52 -1.20
CA PRO A 57 -9.70 -6.58 -1.62
C PRO A 57 -10.15 -5.11 -1.77
N GLN A 58 -11.46 -4.84 -1.63
CA GLN A 58 -12.06 -3.50 -1.60
C GLN A 58 -11.67 -2.69 -0.35
N VAL A 59 -11.09 -3.34 0.67
CA VAL A 59 -10.67 -2.72 1.95
C VAL A 59 -9.63 -1.59 1.81
N PHE A 60 -9.05 -1.41 0.62
CA PHE A 60 -8.13 -0.32 0.35
C PHE A 60 -8.80 0.95 -0.16
N GLU A 61 -10.11 0.94 -0.38
CA GLU A 61 -10.90 2.14 -0.71
C GLU A 61 -11.29 2.91 0.57
N GLU A 62 -11.58 2.17 1.65
CA GLU A 62 -11.83 2.70 2.99
C GLU A 62 -10.99 1.91 4.00
N ALA A 63 -9.80 2.40 4.31
CA ALA A 63 -8.85 1.72 5.19
C ALA A 63 -9.24 1.84 6.67
N ASP A 64 -10.41 1.33 7.05
CA ASP A 64 -10.88 1.33 8.43
C ASP A 64 -10.75 -0.06 9.07
N GLY A 65 -9.90 -0.16 10.08
CA GLY A 65 -9.71 -1.38 10.86
C GLY A 65 -8.42 -1.40 11.68
N PRO A 66 -8.38 -2.19 12.77
CA PRO A 66 -7.21 -2.29 13.64
C PRO A 66 -6.00 -2.88 12.91
N GLY A 67 -4.80 -2.53 13.39
CA GLY A 67 -3.55 -3.05 12.81
C GLY A 67 -3.38 -2.58 11.38
N LEU A 68 -3.20 -3.50 10.42
CA LEU A 68 -3.07 -3.22 8.98
C LEU A 68 -4.42 -3.14 8.24
N GLY A 69 -5.56 -3.32 8.92
CA GLY A 69 -6.89 -3.15 8.30
C GLY A 69 -7.10 -4.05 7.08
N ILE A 70 -6.42 -5.19 7.01
CA ILE A 70 -6.55 -6.19 5.95
C ILE A 70 -6.75 -7.56 6.59
N ARG A 71 -7.46 -8.45 5.90
CA ARG A 71 -7.56 -9.87 6.25
C ARG A 71 -6.88 -10.70 5.17
N VAL A 72 -5.98 -11.58 5.59
CA VAL A 72 -5.23 -12.50 4.74
C VAL A 72 -5.93 -13.86 4.75
N ASN A 73 -6.03 -14.51 3.59
CA ASN A 73 -6.61 -15.86 3.41
C ASN A 73 -5.63 -16.97 3.81
#